data_AF-A0A395MZQ2-F1
#
_entry.id   AF-A0A395MZQ2-F1
#
_cell.length_a   1.000
_cell.length_b   1.000
_cell.length_c   1.000
_cell.angle_alpha   90.00
_cell.angle_beta   90.00
_cell.angle_gamma   90.00
#
_symmetry.space_group_name_H-M   'P 1'
#
loop_
_entity.id
_entity.type
_entity.pdbx_description
1 polymer ?
#
loop_
_entity_poly.entity_id
_entity_poly.type
_entity_poly.pdbx_seq_one_letter_code
_entity_poly.pdbx_strand_id
1 'polypeptide(L)'
;MDNLPSEIIRKIILSLIVKSRWFPQINEHCPVTPLARYAVISRQWQSIVESITFRHLILNSTRLDVAQRENYLSPLRLSYIRYIWYDFEFPAHNLIISTNPEEDYDDQLVFNKSAKQLFSVLSQIPPRPEPVVGLEIFITPPKKFALRLLRNETKRSVERFQVLCGTVTPMFVELFKDWEADIGDIPAIHYFRVEPGSASILFSPSSINRFASKMTRLSKLEWWLTDEEFIEPYDEMSQRTKHLPSGECIAQFTLGGSGVYIYDQNILNRFAIAAGICAARMPKIEELNIINHGRSQIGICFNTKSEDVPCLEFAGKPAMPELSEETVEVWKRAIKTHGLDWNVHITDNLDKVYHFY
;
A
#
# COMPACT_ATOMS: atom_id res chain seq x y z
N MET A 1 -43.96 0.06 6.73
CA MET A 1 -43.13 -1.15 6.99
C MET A 1 -42.49 -1.11 8.38
N ASP A 2 -42.81 -0.11 9.19
CA ASP A 2 -41.97 0.40 10.28
C ASP A 2 -42.27 -0.27 11.63
N ASN A 3 -43.22 -1.20 11.64
CA ASN A 3 -43.51 -2.08 12.77
C ASN A 3 -42.82 -3.45 12.64
N LEU A 4 -41.97 -3.65 11.61
CA LEU A 4 -41.21 -4.89 11.45
C LEU A 4 -39.99 -4.89 12.41
N PRO A 5 -39.66 -6.03 13.04
CA PRO A 5 -38.43 -6.15 13.81
C PRO A 5 -37.18 -5.84 12.95
N SER A 6 -36.17 -5.25 13.58
CA SER A 6 -34.93 -4.82 12.91
C SER A 6 -34.22 -5.98 12.19
N GLU A 7 -34.35 -7.20 12.71
CA GLU A 7 -33.82 -8.43 12.14
C GLU A 7 -34.51 -8.79 10.81
N ILE A 8 -35.82 -8.54 10.70
CA ILE A 8 -36.60 -8.78 9.48
C ILE A 8 -36.24 -7.74 8.43
N ILE A 9 -36.17 -6.46 8.81
CA ILE A 9 -35.72 -5.38 7.91
C ILE A 9 -34.29 -5.65 7.44
N ARG A 10 -33.40 -6.09 8.32
CA ARG A 10 -32.03 -6.49 7.96
C ARG A 10 -32.01 -7.65 6.96
N LYS A 11 -32.83 -8.69 7.15
CA LYS A 11 -32.96 -9.79 6.17
C LYS A 11 -33.45 -9.28 4.81
N ILE A 12 -34.44 -8.39 4.78
CA ILE A 12 -34.93 -7.76 3.53
C ILE A 12 -33.80 -6.98 2.85
N ILE A 13 -33.09 -6.10 3.57
CA ILE A 13 -31.97 -5.32 3.01
C ILE A 13 -30.86 -6.23 2.49
N LEU A 14 -30.53 -7.32 3.19
CA LEU A 14 -29.54 -8.29 2.73
C LEU A 14 -29.98 -9.01 1.45
N SER A 15 -31.27 -9.34 1.30
CA SER A 15 -31.79 -9.91 0.03
C SER A 15 -31.84 -8.94 -1.15
N LEU A 16 -31.70 -7.62 -0.91
CA LEU A 16 -31.54 -6.63 -1.98
C LEU A 16 -30.11 -6.58 -2.54
N ILE A 17 -29.14 -7.27 -1.92
CA ILE A 17 -27.76 -7.32 -2.40
C ILE A 17 -27.64 -8.40 -3.48
N VAL A 18 -27.78 -7.98 -4.74
CA VAL A 18 -27.69 -8.87 -5.91
C VAL A 18 -26.23 -9.20 -6.26
N LYS A 19 -25.28 -8.32 -5.89
CA LYS A 19 -23.85 -8.53 -6.15
C LYS A 19 -23.00 -8.05 -4.97
N SER A 20 -22.04 -8.88 -4.58
CA SER A 20 -20.97 -8.54 -3.64
C SER A 20 -19.59 -8.82 -4.26
N ARG A 21 -18.55 -8.24 -3.68
CA ARG A 21 -17.13 -8.54 -3.92
C ARG A 21 -16.52 -9.02 -2.61
N TRP A 22 -15.80 -10.13 -2.65
CA TRP A 22 -15.02 -10.60 -1.51
C TRP A 22 -13.73 -9.79 -1.39
N PHE A 23 -13.40 -9.41 -0.15
CA PHE A 23 -12.16 -8.74 0.24
C PHE A 23 -11.43 -9.67 1.22
N PRO A 24 -10.49 -10.52 0.75
CA PRO A 24 -9.80 -11.49 1.59
C PRO A 24 -9.07 -10.85 2.79
N GLN A 25 -8.57 -9.63 2.63
CA GLN A 25 -7.79 -8.87 3.61
C GLN A 25 -8.50 -8.70 4.96
N ILE A 26 -9.81 -8.50 4.92
CA ILE A 26 -10.68 -8.40 6.11
C ILE A 26 -11.66 -9.57 6.22
N ASN A 27 -11.58 -10.53 5.29
CA ASN A 27 -12.49 -11.66 5.14
C ASN A 27 -13.99 -11.28 5.11
N GLU A 28 -14.34 -10.23 4.35
CA GLU A 28 -15.73 -9.77 4.22
C GLU A 28 -16.23 -9.74 2.76
N HIS A 29 -17.55 -9.81 2.61
CA HIS A 29 -18.23 -9.52 1.34
C HIS A 29 -18.78 -8.09 1.35
N CYS A 30 -18.16 -7.20 0.59
CA CYS A 30 -18.67 -5.85 0.35
C CYS A 30 -19.80 -5.88 -0.68
N PRO A 31 -20.98 -5.28 -0.41
CA PRO A 31 -22.01 -5.09 -1.42
C PRO A 31 -21.51 -4.18 -2.55
N VAL A 32 -21.75 -4.58 -3.79
CA VAL A 32 -21.57 -3.72 -4.99
C VAL A 32 -22.92 -3.08 -5.37
N THR A 33 -24.04 -3.64 -4.90
CA THR A 33 -25.38 -3.11 -5.13
C THR A 33 -25.62 -1.80 -4.35
N PRO A 34 -26.04 -0.70 -5.00
CA PRO A 34 -26.29 0.57 -4.30
C PRO A 34 -27.48 0.50 -3.34
N LEU A 35 -27.21 0.52 -2.03
CA LEU A 35 -28.23 0.48 -0.98
C LEU A 35 -28.66 1.86 -0.45
N ALA A 36 -27.86 2.91 -0.65
CA ALA A 36 -28.08 4.23 -0.03
C ALA A 36 -29.49 4.82 -0.23
N ARG A 37 -30.13 4.55 -1.39
CA ARG A 37 -31.52 4.97 -1.68
C ARG A 37 -32.58 4.39 -0.72
N TYR A 38 -32.28 3.32 0.00
CA TYR A 38 -33.19 2.73 0.98
C TYR A 38 -33.05 3.37 2.38
N ALA A 39 -32.00 4.16 2.62
CA ALA A 39 -31.79 4.85 3.89
C ALA A 39 -32.85 5.93 4.19
N VAL A 40 -33.52 6.46 3.16
CA VAL A 40 -34.55 7.51 3.31
C VAL A 40 -35.95 6.97 3.66
N ILE A 41 -36.14 5.65 3.74
CA ILE A 41 -37.46 5.04 3.99
C ILE A 41 -37.95 5.36 5.41
N SER A 42 -37.13 5.09 6.43
CA SER A 42 -37.37 5.47 7.82
C SER A 42 -36.09 5.35 8.65
N ARG A 43 -36.07 5.88 9.88
CA ARG A 43 -34.87 5.87 10.75
C ARG A 43 -34.31 4.47 11.04
N GLN A 44 -35.18 3.45 11.10
CA GLN A 44 -34.78 2.07 11.33
C GLN A 44 -34.09 1.48 10.08
N TRP A 45 -34.64 1.74 8.89
CA TRP A 45 -33.98 1.43 7.62
C TRP A 45 -32.66 2.19 7.47
N GLN A 46 -32.64 3.48 7.79
CA GLN A 46 -31.45 4.33 7.76
C GLN A 46 -30.30 3.70 8.55
N SER A 47 -30.52 3.39 9.83
CA SER A 47 -29.50 2.78 10.70
C SER A 47 -28.91 1.49 10.11
N ILE A 48 -29.76 0.60 9.60
CA ILE A 48 -29.32 -0.69 9.03
C ILE A 48 -28.59 -0.46 7.69
N VAL A 49 -29.13 0.36 6.79
CA VAL A 49 -28.53 0.66 5.48
C VAL A 49 -27.19 1.37 5.64
N GLU A 50 -27.09 2.35 6.54
CA GLU A 50 -25.84 3.06 6.83
C GLU A 50 -24.79 2.12 7.45
N SER A 51 -25.19 1.20 8.34
CA SER A 51 -24.27 0.20 8.91
C SER A 51 -23.65 -0.76 7.89
N ILE A 52 -24.27 -0.89 6.72
CA ILE A 52 -23.78 -1.69 5.59
C ILE A 52 -23.01 -0.80 4.60
N THR A 53 -23.54 0.39 4.29
CA THR A 53 -23.01 1.31 3.27
C THR A 53 -21.71 1.98 3.71
N PHE A 54 -21.60 2.38 4.98
CA PHE A 54 -20.36 2.98 5.53
C PHE A 54 -19.33 1.94 5.96
N ARG A 55 -19.61 0.63 5.82
CA ARG A 55 -18.70 -0.44 6.22
C ARG A 55 -17.46 -0.53 5.34
N HIS A 56 -17.61 -0.21 4.05
CA HIS A 56 -16.55 -0.22 3.06
C HIS A 56 -16.59 1.09 2.29
N LEU A 57 -15.52 1.89 2.36
CA LEU A 57 -15.45 3.19 1.69
C LEU A 57 -14.39 3.16 0.59
N ILE A 58 -14.76 3.62 -0.61
CA ILE A 58 -13.81 3.93 -1.68
C ILE A 58 -13.73 5.46 -1.77
N LEU A 59 -12.57 6.01 -1.44
CA LEU A 59 -12.34 7.43 -1.22
C LEU A 59 -11.22 7.94 -2.13
N ASN A 60 -11.23 9.26 -2.33
CA ASN A 60 -10.17 10.06 -2.93
C ASN A 60 -10.31 11.48 -2.31
N SER A 61 -9.43 12.42 -2.61
CA SER A 61 -9.53 13.78 -2.01
C SER A 61 -10.87 14.46 -2.34
N THR A 62 -11.36 14.37 -3.59
CA THR A 62 -12.66 14.93 -4.01
C THR A 62 -13.84 14.37 -3.21
N ARG A 63 -13.87 13.06 -2.95
CA ARG A 63 -14.92 12.39 -2.16
C ARG A 63 -14.84 12.77 -0.69
N LEU A 64 -13.64 12.96 -0.14
CA LEU A 64 -13.47 13.48 1.22
C LEU A 64 -13.91 14.95 1.33
N ASP A 65 -13.57 15.80 0.37
CA ASP A 65 -14.01 17.22 0.32
C ASP A 65 -15.55 17.33 0.33
N VAL A 66 -16.25 16.44 -0.38
CA VAL A 66 -17.72 16.35 -0.34
C VAL A 66 -18.20 15.80 1.02
N ALA A 67 -17.62 14.70 1.49
CA ALA A 67 -18.04 14.05 2.73
C ALA A 67 -17.83 14.90 3.99
N GLN A 68 -16.80 15.77 4.01
CA GLN A 68 -16.56 16.75 5.07
C GLN A 68 -17.56 17.91 5.00
N ARG A 69 -17.76 18.50 3.81
CA ARG A 69 -18.70 19.61 3.56
C ARG A 69 -20.13 19.28 3.93
N GLU A 70 -20.59 18.10 3.52
CA GLU A 70 -21.96 17.63 3.77
C GLU A 70 -22.10 16.89 5.13
N ASN A 71 -21.05 16.88 5.95
CA ASN A 71 -20.97 16.19 7.24
C ASN A 71 -21.45 14.72 7.18
N TYR A 72 -21.05 14.00 6.11
CA TYR A 72 -21.45 12.62 5.92
C TYR A 72 -20.73 11.67 6.88
N LEU A 73 -19.52 11.99 7.35
CA LEU A 73 -18.70 11.13 8.21
C LEU A 73 -18.91 11.43 9.70
N SER A 74 -20.15 11.30 10.17
CA SER A 74 -20.46 11.43 11.60
C SER A 74 -19.78 10.32 12.43
N PRO A 75 -19.54 10.51 13.75
CA PRO A 75 -18.90 9.50 14.60
C PRO A 75 -19.57 8.12 14.55
N LEU A 76 -20.90 8.08 14.47
CA LEU A 76 -21.66 6.83 14.31
C LEU A 76 -21.31 6.11 13.01
N ARG A 77 -21.23 6.84 11.89
CA ARG A 77 -20.91 6.29 10.57
C ARG A 77 -19.45 5.88 10.45
N LEU A 78 -18.53 6.66 11.01
CA LEU A 78 -17.12 6.29 11.15
C LEU A 78 -16.96 4.98 11.93
N SER A 79 -17.82 4.71 12.93
CA SER A 79 -17.81 3.43 13.64
C SER A 79 -18.24 2.22 12.77
N TYR A 80 -18.95 2.43 11.67
CA TYR A 80 -19.34 1.32 10.78
C TYR A 80 -18.18 0.84 9.90
N ILE A 81 -17.16 1.67 9.65
CA ILE A 81 -16.02 1.38 8.79
C ILE A 81 -15.29 0.10 9.23
N ARG A 82 -15.02 -0.78 8.25
CA ARG A 82 -14.11 -1.94 8.33
C ARG A 82 -13.04 -1.92 7.24
N TYR A 83 -13.29 -1.21 6.14
CA TYR A 83 -12.35 -1.10 5.04
C TYR A 83 -12.39 0.28 4.40
N ILE A 84 -11.22 0.84 4.13
CA ILE A 84 -11.04 2.04 3.33
C ILE A 84 -10.08 1.71 2.19
N TRP A 85 -10.52 1.88 0.96
CA TRP A 85 -9.64 2.01 -0.20
C TRP A 85 -9.54 3.50 -0.53
N TYR A 86 -8.34 4.07 -0.45
CA TYR A 86 -8.08 5.46 -0.81
C TYR A 86 -7.22 5.56 -2.06
N ASP A 87 -7.71 6.29 -3.06
CA ASP A 87 -7.03 6.55 -4.33
C ASP A 87 -6.44 7.97 -4.33
N PHE A 88 -5.13 8.05 -4.51
CA PHE A 88 -4.40 9.29 -4.75
C PHE A 88 -4.46 9.63 -6.24
N GLU A 89 -5.42 10.48 -6.60
CA GLU A 89 -5.61 10.95 -7.98
C GLU A 89 -4.70 12.15 -8.28
N PHE A 90 -3.86 12.03 -9.31
CA PHE A 90 -2.99 13.10 -9.83
C PHE A 90 -3.50 13.55 -11.21
N PRO A 91 -4.51 14.44 -11.27
CA PRO A 91 -5.27 14.70 -12.50
C PRO A 91 -4.49 15.44 -13.58
N ALA A 92 -3.38 16.09 -13.22
CA ALA A 92 -2.56 16.94 -14.07
C ALA A 92 -1.11 16.49 -14.20
N HIS A 93 -0.74 15.30 -13.68
CA HIS A 93 0.63 14.79 -13.75
C HIS A 93 1.17 14.79 -15.18
N ASN A 94 2.12 15.69 -15.42
CA ASN A 94 2.76 15.82 -16.71
C ASN A 94 3.96 14.88 -16.79
N LEU A 95 4.14 14.25 -17.96
CA LEU A 95 5.25 13.31 -18.20
C LEU A 95 6.22 13.81 -19.25
N ILE A 96 5.87 14.93 -19.88
CA ILE A 96 6.82 15.75 -20.60
C ILE A 96 7.32 16.71 -19.53
N ILE A 97 8.64 16.78 -19.32
CA ILE A 97 9.25 17.79 -18.45
C ILE A 97 8.79 19.14 -18.97
N SER A 98 7.91 19.82 -18.24
CA SER A 98 7.53 21.18 -18.59
C SER A 98 8.76 22.07 -18.43
N THR A 99 8.97 22.96 -19.37
CA THR A 99 9.93 24.06 -19.21
C THR A 99 9.29 25.27 -18.54
N ASN A 100 8.04 25.16 -18.07
CA ASN A 100 7.21 26.26 -17.59
C ASN A 100 6.70 25.97 -16.16
N PRO A 101 7.39 26.47 -15.10
CA PRO A 101 7.06 26.17 -13.71
C PRO A 101 5.68 26.67 -13.24
N GLU A 102 5.05 27.58 -13.96
CA GLU A 102 3.71 28.10 -13.63
C GLU A 102 2.57 27.18 -14.13
N GLU A 103 2.88 26.25 -15.04
CA GLU A 103 1.93 25.23 -15.54
C GLU A 103 2.14 23.85 -14.89
N ASP A 104 3.24 23.65 -14.16
CA ASP A 104 3.50 22.42 -13.43
C ASP A 104 2.61 22.33 -12.18
N TYR A 105 1.59 21.49 -12.30
CA TYR A 105 0.73 21.12 -11.18
C TYR A 105 1.55 20.36 -10.15
N ASP A 106 1.70 20.93 -8.96
CA ASP A 106 2.54 20.35 -7.91
C ASP A 106 1.89 19.06 -7.34
N ASP A 107 2.22 17.93 -7.94
CA ASP A 107 1.83 16.59 -7.47
C ASP A 107 2.31 16.34 -6.04
N GLN A 108 3.41 17.00 -5.61
CA GLN A 108 3.90 16.87 -4.25
C GLN A 108 2.95 17.53 -3.24
N LEU A 109 2.42 18.72 -3.58
CA LEU A 109 1.38 19.41 -2.83
C LEU A 109 0.04 18.63 -2.85
N VAL A 110 -0.33 18.04 -3.99
CA VAL A 110 -1.53 17.18 -4.12
C VAL A 110 -1.44 15.98 -3.18
N PHE A 111 -0.31 15.27 -3.19
CA PHE A 111 -0.07 14.13 -2.31
C PHE A 111 -0.15 14.54 -0.84
N ASN A 112 0.56 15.61 -0.44
CA ASN A 112 0.59 16.06 0.96
C ASN A 112 -0.79 16.55 1.45
N LYS A 113 -1.55 17.29 0.63
CA LYS A 113 -2.93 17.69 0.96
C LYS A 113 -3.83 16.47 1.14
N SER A 114 -3.80 15.54 0.18
CA SER A 114 -4.62 14.32 0.19
C SER A 114 -4.29 13.43 1.40
N ALA A 115 -3.00 13.29 1.73
CA ALA A 115 -2.52 12.57 2.89
C ALA A 115 -3.00 13.18 4.21
N LYS A 116 -2.80 14.50 4.42
CA LYS A 116 -3.30 15.20 5.61
C LYS A 116 -4.82 15.05 5.75
N GLN A 117 -5.57 15.16 4.65
CA GLN A 117 -7.02 15.00 4.64
C GLN A 117 -7.47 13.58 5.03
N LEU A 118 -6.85 12.54 4.45
CA LEU A 118 -7.11 11.15 4.81
C LEU A 118 -6.83 10.91 6.30
N PHE A 119 -5.64 11.27 6.77
CA PHE A 119 -5.22 10.99 8.15
C PHE A 119 -6.04 11.77 9.19
N SER A 120 -6.48 12.99 8.86
CA SER A 120 -7.44 13.77 9.66
C SER A 120 -8.80 13.08 9.81
N VAL A 121 -9.28 12.34 8.80
CA VAL A 121 -10.52 11.55 8.89
C VAL A 121 -10.29 10.24 9.64
N LEU A 122 -9.16 9.58 9.42
CA LEU A 122 -8.81 8.33 10.10
C LEU A 122 -8.67 8.51 11.62
N SER A 123 -8.10 9.64 12.08
CA SER A 123 -7.97 9.96 13.51
C SER A 123 -9.30 10.27 14.21
N GLN A 124 -10.38 10.50 13.46
CA GLN A 124 -11.74 10.69 13.99
C GLN A 124 -12.51 9.37 14.17
N ILE A 125 -11.97 8.23 13.71
CA ILE A 125 -12.64 6.93 13.86
C ILE A 125 -12.73 6.58 15.36
N PRO A 126 -13.94 6.35 15.93
CA PRO A 126 -14.07 6.12 17.36
C PRO A 126 -13.23 4.94 17.86
N PRO A 127 -12.51 5.09 18.98
CA PRO A 127 -11.61 4.05 19.51
C PRO A 127 -12.39 2.81 19.95
N ARG A 128 -11.72 1.66 19.88
CA ARG A 128 -12.33 0.33 20.08
C ARG A 128 -11.43 -0.61 20.86
N PRO A 129 -12.01 -1.63 21.54
CA PRO A 129 -11.25 -2.71 22.14
C PRO A 129 -10.30 -3.37 21.15
N GLU A 130 -10.75 -3.61 19.91
CA GLU A 130 -9.98 -4.20 18.82
C GLU A 130 -9.86 -3.25 17.61
N PRO A 131 -8.73 -3.26 16.89
CA PRO A 131 -8.56 -2.52 15.65
C PRO A 131 -9.21 -3.34 14.52
N VAL A 132 -10.15 -2.75 13.78
CA VAL A 132 -11.00 -3.49 12.82
C VAL A 132 -11.13 -2.80 11.46
N VAL A 133 -10.27 -1.82 11.19
CA VAL A 133 -10.19 -1.15 9.89
C VAL A 133 -8.97 -1.66 9.13
N GLY A 134 -9.20 -2.16 7.92
CA GLY A 134 -8.18 -2.26 6.87
C GLY A 134 -8.11 -0.96 6.06
N LEU A 135 -6.89 -0.50 5.78
CA LEU A 135 -6.62 0.62 4.90
C LEU A 135 -5.79 0.15 3.71
N GLU A 136 -6.26 0.39 2.50
CA GLU A 136 -5.54 0.17 1.26
C GLU A 136 -5.36 1.51 0.55
N ILE A 137 -4.13 1.86 0.18
CA ILE A 137 -3.84 3.07 -0.59
C ILE A 137 -3.22 2.73 -1.94
N PHE A 138 -3.56 3.54 -2.93
CA PHE A 138 -3.26 3.31 -4.34
C PHE A 138 -2.99 4.64 -5.04
N ILE A 139 -2.23 4.61 -6.13
CA ILE A 139 -2.12 5.71 -7.08
C ILE A 139 -2.74 5.26 -8.40
N THR A 140 -3.91 5.79 -8.76
CA THR A 140 -4.45 5.58 -10.11
C THR A 140 -3.52 6.21 -11.16
N PRO A 141 -3.18 5.47 -12.25
CA PRO A 141 -2.44 6.02 -13.38
C PRO A 141 -2.97 7.37 -13.87
N PRO A 142 -2.08 8.29 -14.29
CA PRO A 142 -2.46 9.55 -14.92
C PRO A 142 -3.55 9.37 -15.99
N LYS A 143 -4.51 10.30 -16.08
CA LYS A 143 -5.71 10.16 -16.93
C LYS A 143 -5.44 9.77 -18.39
N LYS A 144 -4.31 10.22 -18.95
CA LYS A 144 -3.84 9.87 -20.30
C LYS A 144 -3.55 8.37 -20.51
N PHE A 145 -3.28 7.63 -19.44
CA PHE A 145 -3.15 6.16 -19.42
C PHE A 145 -4.40 5.46 -18.87
N ALA A 146 -5.09 6.07 -17.90
CA ALA A 146 -6.27 5.50 -17.25
C ALA A 146 -7.40 5.09 -18.22
N LEU A 147 -7.49 5.73 -19.40
CA LEU A 147 -8.49 5.43 -20.44
C LEU A 147 -8.46 3.98 -20.97
N ARG A 148 -7.46 3.15 -20.64
CA ARG A 148 -7.39 1.74 -21.07
C ARG A 148 -7.51 0.68 -19.96
N LEU A 149 -7.47 1.06 -18.69
CA LEU A 149 -7.72 0.11 -17.58
C LEU A 149 -9.12 -0.53 -17.65
N LEU A 150 -10.09 0.15 -18.28
CA LEU A 150 -11.44 -0.33 -18.53
C LEU A 150 -11.55 -1.44 -19.62
N ARG A 151 -10.44 -1.89 -20.23
CA ARG A 151 -10.45 -2.81 -21.39
C ARG A 151 -9.81 -4.19 -21.19
N ASN A 152 -9.39 -4.56 -19.98
CA ASN A 152 -8.74 -5.86 -19.70
C ASN A 152 -7.52 -6.16 -20.60
N GLU A 153 -6.74 -5.14 -20.99
CA GLU A 153 -5.51 -5.34 -21.77
C GLU A 153 -4.41 -5.94 -20.86
N THR A 154 -4.30 -7.28 -20.83
CA THR A 154 -3.34 -8.07 -20.05
C THR A 154 -1.89 -8.03 -20.58
N LYS A 155 -1.53 -6.96 -21.30
CA LYS A 155 -0.19 -6.72 -21.85
C LYS A 155 0.27 -5.36 -21.36
N ARG A 156 1.37 -5.35 -20.58
CA ARG A 156 2.09 -4.19 -19.98
C ARG A 156 1.47 -2.83 -20.29
N SER A 157 0.96 -2.12 -19.28
CA SER A 157 0.36 -0.80 -19.45
C SER A 157 1.30 0.12 -20.26
N VAL A 158 0.71 0.95 -21.14
CA VAL A 158 1.48 1.87 -22.00
C VAL A 158 2.40 2.75 -21.18
N GLU A 159 1.95 3.17 -20.01
CA GLU A 159 2.73 3.82 -18.96
C GLU A 159 3.99 3.04 -18.59
N ARG A 160 3.84 1.80 -18.11
CA ARG A 160 4.95 0.93 -17.69
C ARG A 160 5.90 0.66 -18.86
N PHE A 161 5.40 0.56 -20.08
CA PHE A 161 6.24 0.48 -21.28
C PHE A 161 7.05 1.77 -21.51
N GLN A 162 6.44 2.95 -21.40
CA GLN A 162 7.13 4.23 -21.58
C GLN A 162 8.19 4.48 -20.49
N VAL A 163 7.91 4.08 -19.24
CA VAL A 163 8.88 4.05 -18.13
C VAL A 163 10.04 3.10 -18.44
N LEU A 164 9.73 1.84 -18.81
CA LEU A 164 10.73 0.83 -19.19
C LEU A 164 11.53 1.18 -20.46
N CYS A 165 11.11 2.18 -21.24
CA CYS A 165 11.81 2.71 -22.41
C CYS A 165 12.43 4.10 -22.18
N GLY A 166 12.43 4.62 -20.95
CA GLY A 166 13.05 5.91 -20.59
C GLY A 166 12.36 7.13 -21.20
N THR A 167 11.22 6.96 -21.86
CA THR A 167 10.38 8.04 -22.39
C THR A 167 9.66 8.78 -21.26
N VAL A 168 9.56 8.14 -20.10
CA VAL A 168 8.96 8.68 -18.87
C VAL A 168 9.89 8.36 -17.70
N THR A 169 10.29 9.38 -16.95
CA THR A 169 10.99 9.21 -15.66
C THR A 169 9.96 9.07 -14.54
N PRO A 170 10.02 8.02 -13.70
CA PRO A 170 9.16 7.91 -12.52
C PRO A 170 9.41 9.04 -11.52
N MET A 171 8.33 9.59 -10.95
CA MET A 171 8.36 10.53 -9.85
C MET A 171 8.00 9.82 -8.54
N PHE A 172 8.81 10.00 -7.49
CA PHE A 172 8.48 9.56 -6.14
C PHE A 172 7.88 10.71 -5.33
N VAL A 173 6.65 10.56 -4.83
CA VAL A 173 6.02 11.56 -3.96
C VAL A 173 6.44 11.37 -2.50
N GLU A 174 6.93 12.45 -1.87
CA GLU A 174 7.44 12.52 -0.50
C GLU A 174 6.58 13.39 0.45
N LEU A 175 6.28 12.87 1.65
CA LEU A 175 5.63 13.66 2.69
C LEU A 175 6.57 14.77 3.17
N PHE A 176 6.05 16.00 3.22
CA PHE A 176 6.78 17.15 3.73
C PHE A 176 7.30 16.88 5.16
N LYS A 177 8.37 17.58 5.55
CA LYS A 177 9.04 17.34 6.84
C LYS A 177 8.06 17.48 8.01
N ASP A 178 7.17 18.47 7.93
CA ASP A 178 6.13 18.83 8.87
C ASP A 178 4.78 18.11 8.67
N TRP A 179 4.65 17.10 7.79
CA TRP A 179 3.32 16.51 7.54
C TRP A 179 2.69 15.92 8.81
N GLU A 180 3.52 15.48 9.78
CA GLU A 180 3.11 14.89 11.05
C GLU A 180 2.57 15.90 12.06
N ALA A 181 2.78 17.21 11.82
CA ALA A 181 2.14 18.26 12.60
C ALA A 181 0.62 18.07 12.54
N ASP A 182 0.00 18.07 13.71
CA ASP A 182 -1.45 17.91 13.92
C ASP A 182 -2.03 16.53 13.53
N ILE A 183 -1.19 15.53 13.20
CA ILE A 183 -1.62 14.15 12.97
C ILE A 183 -1.33 13.29 14.20
N GLY A 184 -2.39 13.03 14.98
CA GLY A 184 -2.38 12.09 16.10
C GLY A 184 -2.35 10.62 15.66
N ASP A 185 -2.28 9.73 16.66
CA ASP A 185 -2.30 8.28 16.45
C ASP A 185 -3.64 7.79 15.90
N ILE A 186 -3.57 6.74 15.08
CA ILE A 186 -4.71 6.09 14.43
C ILE A 186 -4.78 4.62 14.90
N PRO A 187 -5.25 4.36 16.12
CA PRO A 187 -5.31 3.00 16.69
C PRO A 187 -6.43 2.12 16.08
N ALA A 188 -7.22 2.65 15.13
CA ALA A 188 -8.31 1.90 14.50
C ALA A 188 -7.86 0.95 13.39
N ILE A 189 -6.70 1.21 12.77
CA ILE A 189 -6.15 0.42 11.66
C ILE A 189 -5.43 -0.83 12.20
N HIS A 190 -5.76 -2.00 11.67
CA HIS A 190 -5.03 -3.25 11.91
C HIS A 190 -4.30 -3.78 10.67
N TYR A 191 -4.81 -3.45 9.47
CA TYR A 191 -4.24 -3.87 8.18
C TYR A 191 -3.94 -2.63 7.34
N PHE A 192 -2.72 -2.54 6.79
CA PHE A 192 -2.31 -1.45 5.92
C PHE A 192 -1.64 -1.98 4.66
N ARG A 193 -2.21 -1.66 3.50
CA ARG A 193 -1.70 -2.03 2.18
C ARG A 193 -1.37 -0.82 1.31
N VAL A 194 -0.31 -0.97 0.53
CA VAL A 194 0.07 -0.07 -0.55
C VAL A 194 0.19 -0.88 -1.84
N GLU A 195 -0.48 -0.46 -2.90
CA GLU A 195 -0.38 -1.09 -4.24
C GLU A 195 -0.01 -0.06 -5.33
N PRO A 196 0.98 -0.34 -6.20
CA PRO A 196 1.46 0.58 -7.22
C PRO A 196 0.58 0.46 -8.46
N GLY A 197 -0.46 1.29 -8.54
CA GLY A 197 -1.31 1.36 -9.71
C GLY A 197 -0.65 2.04 -10.90
N SER A 198 0.05 3.14 -10.61
CA SER A 198 0.88 3.92 -11.51
C SER A 198 2.31 3.37 -11.54
N ALA A 199 2.97 3.49 -12.69
CA ALA A 199 4.41 3.26 -12.83
C ALA A 199 5.19 4.56 -13.03
N SER A 200 4.50 5.66 -13.32
CA SER A 200 5.09 7.00 -13.49
C SER A 200 5.05 7.88 -12.24
N ILE A 201 4.15 7.58 -11.30
CA ILE A 201 4.11 8.20 -9.97
C ILE A 201 4.08 7.10 -8.93
N LEU A 202 5.02 7.16 -7.99
CA LEU A 202 5.24 6.14 -6.98
C LEU A 202 5.24 6.78 -5.59
N PHE A 203 4.76 6.06 -4.57
CA PHE A 203 4.98 6.51 -3.21
C PHE A 203 6.45 6.31 -2.84
N SER A 204 7.09 7.32 -2.26
CA SER A 204 8.39 7.12 -1.62
C SER A 204 8.25 6.15 -0.42
N PRO A 205 9.13 5.14 -0.26
CA PRO A 205 9.09 4.23 0.88
C PRO A 205 9.20 4.97 2.23
N SER A 206 9.90 6.11 2.26
CA SER A 206 9.99 7.02 3.40
C SER A 206 8.60 7.47 3.87
N SER A 207 7.74 7.89 2.95
CA SER A 207 6.38 8.35 3.23
C SER A 207 5.47 7.25 3.75
N ILE A 208 5.55 6.07 3.13
CA ILE A 208 4.75 4.91 3.52
C ILE A 208 5.12 4.42 4.94
N ASN A 209 6.40 4.46 5.31
CA ASN A 209 6.84 4.21 6.68
C ASN A 209 6.24 5.23 7.67
N ARG A 210 6.21 6.52 7.31
CA ARG A 210 5.62 7.58 8.15
C ARG A 210 4.09 7.46 8.28
N PHE A 211 3.41 6.98 7.25
CA PHE A 211 1.99 6.61 7.35
C PHE A 211 1.78 5.49 8.38
N ALA A 212 2.52 4.39 8.26
CA ALA A 212 2.36 3.25 9.16
C ALA A 212 2.79 3.55 10.61
N SER A 213 3.73 4.46 10.85
CA SER A 213 4.13 4.84 12.22
C SER A 213 3.02 5.55 13.02
N LYS A 214 1.98 6.08 12.37
CA LYS A 214 0.76 6.59 13.05
C LYS A 214 -0.22 5.47 13.43
N MET A 215 -0.07 4.26 12.90
CA MET A 215 -1.00 3.14 13.09
C MET A 215 -0.56 2.26 14.28
N THR A 216 -0.70 2.77 15.51
CA THR A 216 -0.16 2.17 16.76
C THR A 216 -0.72 0.80 17.16
N ARG A 217 -1.65 0.25 16.36
CA ARG A 217 -2.25 -1.08 16.52
C ARG A 217 -2.23 -1.91 15.22
N LEU A 218 -1.39 -1.52 14.26
CA LEU A 218 -1.16 -2.27 13.04
C LEU A 218 -0.63 -3.67 13.36
N SER A 219 -1.31 -4.69 12.86
CA SER A 219 -0.89 -6.09 12.98
C SER A 219 -0.54 -6.72 11.63
N LYS A 220 -0.99 -6.13 10.50
CA LYS A 220 -0.69 -6.62 9.16
C LYS A 220 -0.29 -5.49 8.21
N LEU A 221 0.76 -5.71 7.44
CA LEU A 221 1.34 -4.73 6.53
C LEU A 221 1.70 -5.40 5.19
N GLU A 222 1.18 -4.87 4.08
CA GLU A 222 1.45 -5.37 2.72
C GLU A 222 1.88 -4.21 1.81
N TRP A 223 3.17 -4.07 1.52
CA TRP A 223 3.67 -2.99 0.66
C TRP A 223 4.20 -3.53 -0.65
N TRP A 224 3.53 -3.16 -1.73
CA TRP A 224 3.95 -3.46 -3.07
C TRP A 224 4.67 -2.21 -3.60
N LEU A 225 6.00 -2.28 -3.66
CA LEU A 225 6.88 -1.23 -4.15
C LEU A 225 7.34 -1.60 -5.58
N THR A 226 7.95 -0.67 -6.30
CA THR A 226 8.57 -0.96 -7.60
C THR A 226 9.76 -0.02 -7.84
N ASP A 227 10.77 -0.55 -8.51
CA ASP A 227 12.01 0.13 -8.93
C ASP A 227 12.24 0.00 -10.45
N GLU A 228 11.16 -0.21 -11.22
CA GLU A 228 11.27 -0.43 -12.66
C GLU A 228 11.74 0.81 -13.42
N GLU A 229 12.99 0.75 -13.88
CA GLU A 229 13.60 1.76 -14.75
C GLU A 229 14.00 1.19 -16.12
N PHE A 230 14.33 2.10 -17.04
CA PHE A 230 14.98 1.79 -18.30
C PHE A 230 16.48 1.58 -18.11
N ILE A 231 17.03 0.59 -18.82
CA ILE A 231 18.47 0.32 -18.89
C ILE A 231 18.80 0.33 -20.38
N GLU A 232 19.68 1.24 -20.82
CA GLU A 232 20.07 1.32 -22.23
C GLU A 232 20.86 0.07 -22.66
N PRO A 233 20.56 -0.55 -23.82
CA PRO A 233 21.18 -1.84 -24.17
C PRO A 233 22.63 -1.79 -24.66
N TYR A 234 23.25 -0.61 -24.77
CA TYR A 234 24.45 -0.42 -25.62
C TYR A 234 25.61 0.39 -25.00
N ASP A 235 25.52 0.85 -23.76
CA ASP A 235 26.59 1.63 -23.13
C ASP A 235 27.25 0.88 -21.95
N GLU A 236 28.16 -0.03 -22.28
CA GLU A 236 29.00 -0.74 -21.31
C GLU A 236 30.08 0.15 -20.63
N MET A 237 30.16 1.46 -20.94
CA MET A 237 31.22 2.33 -20.38
C MET A 237 30.78 3.70 -19.82
N SER A 238 29.49 4.07 -19.80
CA SER A 238 29.05 5.27 -19.07
C SER A 238 28.81 5.04 -17.57
N GLN A 239 29.71 5.55 -16.74
CA GLN A 239 29.46 5.74 -15.31
C GLN A 239 28.29 6.71 -15.07
N ARG A 240 27.09 6.20 -14.73
CA ARG A 240 25.94 6.99 -14.24
C ARG A 240 25.22 6.21 -13.13
N THR A 241 25.56 6.42 -11.86
CA THR A 241 24.99 7.42 -10.91
C THR A 241 23.60 7.10 -10.35
N LYS A 242 23.57 6.25 -9.29
CA LYS A 242 22.64 6.35 -8.13
C LYS A 242 21.12 6.27 -8.51
N HIS A 243 20.09 6.54 -7.69
CA HIS A 243 19.93 7.02 -6.29
C HIS A 243 18.75 6.34 -5.56
N LEU A 244 18.87 5.69 -4.40
CA LEU A 244 17.74 5.41 -3.48
C LEU A 244 18.02 6.35 -2.32
N PRO A 245 17.64 7.62 -2.53
CA PRO A 245 16.23 8.03 -2.41
C PRO A 245 15.66 8.78 -3.64
N SER A 246 15.99 8.39 -4.89
CA SER A 246 15.62 9.16 -6.11
C SER A 246 15.53 8.36 -7.43
N GLY A 247 15.34 7.03 -7.39
CA GLY A 247 15.51 6.10 -8.53
C GLY A 247 16.81 5.26 -8.48
N GLU A 248 16.80 4.14 -7.74
CA GLU A 248 17.86 3.10 -7.73
C GLU A 248 17.14 1.76 -7.78
N CYS A 249 17.62 0.84 -8.62
CA CYS A 249 17.04 -0.48 -8.78
C CYS A 249 17.81 -1.52 -7.96
N ILE A 250 17.12 -2.35 -7.16
CA ILE A 250 17.78 -3.35 -6.29
C ILE A 250 18.54 -4.39 -7.12
N ALA A 251 18.11 -4.65 -8.36
CA ALA A 251 18.88 -5.47 -9.29
C ALA A 251 18.70 -5.07 -10.76
N GLN A 252 19.83 -4.91 -11.45
CA GLN A 252 19.88 -4.58 -12.86
C GLN A 252 19.83 -5.85 -13.72
N PHE A 253 19.19 -5.76 -14.89
CA PHE A 253 19.11 -6.86 -15.86
C PHE A 253 20.14 -6.65 -16.97
N THR A 254 21.08 -7.58 -17.13
CA THR A 254 22.12 -7.47 -18.16
C THR A 254 21.67 -8.08 -19.50
N LEU A 255 21.71 -7.27 -20.55
CA LEU A 255 21.42 -7.67 -21.93
C LEU A 255 22.67 -8.28 -22.60
N GLY A 256 23.13 -9.41 -22.09
CA GLY A 256 24.29 -10.12 -22.62
C GLY A 256 24.36 -11.58 -22.15
N GLY A 257 24.07 -12.53 -23.02
CA GLY A 257 24.43 -13.95 -22.86
C GLY A 257 23.47 -14.86 -22.08
N SER A 258 22.83 -14.41 -21.01
CA SER A 258 22.05 -15.33 -20.14
C SER A 258 20.81 -14.77 -19.42
N GLY A 259 20.54 -13.46 -19.50
CA GLY A 259 19.37 -12.86 -18.83
C GLY A 259 19.45 -12.90 -17.29
N VAL A 260 20.66 -12.75 -16.77
CA VAL A 260 20.96 -12.77 -15.32
C VAL A 260 20.69 -11.40 -14.69
N TYR A 261 20.35 -11.43 -13.41
CA TYR A 261 20.17 -10.25 -12.58
C TYR A 261 21.43 -9.99 -11.77
N ILE A 262 21.95 -8.76 -11.83
CA ILE A 262 23.02 -8.30 -10.95
C ILE A 262 22.38 -7.48 -9.84
N TYR A 263 22.38 -8.05 -8.63
CA TYR A 263 21.90 -7.39 -7.43
C TYR A 263 22.93 -6.37 -6.92
N ASP A 264 22.49 -5.16 -6.59
CA ASP A 264 23.32 -4.23 -5.81
C ASP A 264 23.20 -4.58 -4.33
N GLN A 265 24.32 -5.07 -3.79
CA GLN A 265 24.44 -5.49 -2.40
C GLN A 265 24.15 -4.36 -1.40
N ASN A 266 24.52 -3.12 -1.70
CA ASN A 266 24.32 -1.98 -0.80
C ASN A 266 22.87 -1.50 -0.80
N ILE A 267 22.19 -1.60 -1.95
CA ILE A 267 20.75 -1.34 -2.05
C ILE A 267 19.96 -2.42 -1.31
N LEU A 268 20.23 -3.70 -1.59
CA LEU A 268 19.53 -4.82 -0.97
C LEU A 268 19.63 -4.77 0.56
N ASN A 269 20.84 -4.53 1.09
CA ASN A 269 21.03 -4.40 2.54
C ASN A 269 20.31 -3.17 3.11
N ARG A 270 20.35 -2.00 2.46
CA ARG A 270 19.58 -0.82 2.93
C ARG A 270 18.07 -1.09 2.97
N PHE A 271 17.53 -1.76 1.95
CA PHE A 271 16.13 -2.16 1.88
C PHE A 271 15.77 -3.13 3.01
N ALA A 272 16.57 -4.18 3.20
CA ALA A 272 16.38 -5.16 4.26
C ALA A 272 16.54 -4.57 5.68
N ILE A 273 17.49 -3.66 5.89
CA ILE A 273 17.69 -2.92 7.14
C ILE A 273 16.48 -2.02 7.42
N ALA A 274 15.97 -1.29 6.43
CA ALA A 274 14.78 -0.45 6.60
C ALA A 274 13.55 -1.29 6.99
N ALA A 275 13.34 -2.44 6.34
CA ALA A 275 12.28 -3.38 6.67
C ALA A 275 12.43 -3.94 8.10
N GLY A 276 13.63 -4.35 8.52
CA GLY A 276 13.86 -4.85 9.88
C GLY A 276 13.71 -3.77 10.97
N ILE A 277 14.14 -2.53 10.70
CA ILE A 277 13.89 -1.37 11.58
C ILE A 277 12.38 -1.08 11.68
N CYS A 278 11.64 -1.22 10.58
CA CYS A 278 10.18 -1.10 10.56
C CYS A 278 9.53 -2.17 11.44
N ALA A 279 9.88 -3.45 11.24
CA ALA A 279 9.38 -4.58 12.03
C ALA A 279 9.67 -4.42 13.55
N ALA A 280 10.88 -3.97 13.91
CA ALA A 280 11.28 -3.71 15.30
C ALA A 280 10.52 -2.54 15.95
N ARG A 281 9.98 -1.60 15.15
CA ARG A 281 9.18 -0.46 15.65
C ARG A 281 7.69 -0.77 15.75
N MET A 282 7.25 -1.93 15.27
CA MET A 282 5.84 -2.33 15.23
C MET A 282 5.61 -3.59 16.09
N PRO A 283 5.72 -3.52 17.45
CA PRO A 283 5.70 -4.68 18.36
C PRO A 283 4.38 -5.46 18.45
N LYS A 284 3.46 -5.25 17.50
CA LYS A 284 2.19 -5.96 17.34
C LYS A 284 2.02 -6.54 15.94
N ILE A 285 3.05 -6.47 15.10
CA ILE A 285 3.01 -6.96 13.73
C ILE A 285 2.99 -8.50 13.76
N GLU A 286 1.90 -9.06 13.23
CA GLU A 286 1.68 -10.48 12.98
C GLU A 286 2.24 -10.86 11.60
N GLU A 287 2.18 -9.93 10.64
CA GLU A 287 2.54 -10.15 9.25
C GLU A 287 3.03 -8.86 8.58
N LEU A 288 4.21 -8.89 7.97
CA LEU A 288 4.81 -7.80 7.19
C LEU A 288 5.32 -8.39 5.88
N ASN A 289 4.68 -8.03 4.77
CA ASN A 289 5.05 -8.47 3.43
C ASN A 289 5.42 -7.24 2.60
N ILE A 290 6.71 -7.04 2.34
CA ILE A 290 7.22 -5.94 1.51
C ILE A 290 7.77 -6.54 0.21
N ILE A 291 7.04 -6.38 -0.88
CA ILE A 291 7.36 -6.94 -2.19
C ILE A 291 7.77 -5.81 -3.12
N ASN A 292 8.99 -5.86 -3.64
CA ASN A 292 9.42 -5.00 -4.73
C ASN A 292 9.13 -5.69 -6.08
N HIS A 293 8.06 -5.23 -6.74
CA HIS A 293 7.71 -5.58 -8.12
C HIS A 293 8.59 -4.84 -9.15
N GLY A 294 9.89 -5.00 -8.98
CA GLY A 294 10.92 -4.66 -9.94
C GLY A 294 11.10 -5.73 -11.01
N ARG A 295 12.13 -5.58 -11.85
CA ARG A 295 12.51 -6.64 -12.80
C ARG A 295 12.97 -7.92 -12.08
N SER A 296 13.53 -7.82 -10.88
CA SER A 296 14.06 -8.93 -10.07
C SER A 296 13.03 -9.68 -9.23
N GLN A 297 11.91 -9.04 -8.87
CA GLN A 297 10.89 -9.57 -7.97
C GLN A 297 11.48 -10.03 -6.63
N ILE A 298 11.80 -9.07 -5.76
CA ILE A 298 12.38 -9.33 -4.43
C ILE A 298 11.29 -9.12 -3.38
N GLY A 299 11.12 -10.09 -2.48
CA GLY A 299 10.17 -10.02 -1.37
C GLY A 299 10.88 -10.13 -0.02
N ILE A 300 10.36 -9.42 0.97
CA ILE A 300 10.62 -9.68 2.40
C ILE A 300 9.28 -9.99 3.05
N CYS A 301 9.09 -11.22 3.48
CA CYS A 301 7.91 -11.63 4.25
C CYS A 301 8.36 -11.93 5.68
N PHE A 302 7.73 -11.31 6.67
CA PHE A 302 7.99 -11.51 8.10
C PHE A 302 6.68 -11.89 8.80
N ASN A 303 6.64 -13.05 9.46
CA ASN A 303 5.43 -13.62 10.04
C ASN A 303 5.70 -14.11 11.47
N THR A 304 4.89 -13.68 12.43
CA THR A 304 5.05 -14.05 13.85
C THR A 304 3.91 -14.95 14.36
N LYS A 305 3.02 -15.39 13.46
CA LYS A 305 1.75 -16.04 13.81
C LYS A 305 1.63 -17.51 13.40
N SER A 306 2.38 -17.94 12.40
CA SER A 306 2.27 -19.30 11.85
C SER A 306 3.57 -20.07 12.05
N GLU A 307 3.49 -21.18 12.79
CA GLU A 307 4.59 -22.15 12.96
C GLU A 307 4.92 -22.90 11.65
N ASP A 308 3.98 -22.93 10.69
CA ASP A 308 4.10 -23.61 9.39
C ASP A 308 4.74 -22.75 8.28
N VAL A 309 4.92 -21.44 8.51
CA VAL A 309 5.44 -20.46 7.54
C VAL A 309 6.79 -19.93 8.02
N PRO A 310 7.81 -19.77 7.15
CA PRO A 310 9.06 -19.12 7.55
C PRO A 310 8.80 -17.74 8.17
N CYS A 311 9.27 -17.56 9.40
CA CYS A 311 9.11 -16.31 10.12
C CYS A 311 9.83 -15.12 9.43
N LEU A 312 10.89 -15.33 8.64
CA LEU A 312 11.45 -14.31 7.75
C LEU A 312 11.97 -14.90 6.43
N GLU A 313 11.28 -14.61 5.33
CA GLU A 313 11.61 -15.05 3.99
C GLU A 313 12.17 -13.90 3.15
N PHE A 314 13.31 -14.12 2.49
CA PHE A 314 13.82 -13.24 1.44
C PHE A 314 13.66 -13.92 0.08
N ALA A 315 12.52 -13.66 -0.56
CA ALA A 315 12.20 -14.18 -1.88
C ALA A 315 12.96 -13.39 -2.97
N GLY A 316 13.46 -14.07 -4.00
CA GLY A 316 14.21 -13.46 -5.09
C GLY A 316 14.84 -14.47 -6.02
N LYS A 317 14.96 -14.11 -7.31
CA LYS A 317 15.52 -14.98 -8.35
C LYS A 317 16.91 -15.54 -7.97
N PRO A 318 17.24 -16.78 -8.39
CA PRO A 318 18.51 -17.42 -8.07
C PRO A 318 19.72 -16.52 -8.38
N ALA A 319 20.72 -16.59 -7.49
CA ALA A 319 21.86 -15.67 -7.35
C ALA A 319 21.63 -14.38 -6.53
N MET A 320 20.59 -14.32 -5.66
CA MET A 320 20.55 -13.27 -4.63
C MET A 320 21.77 -13.39 -3.69
N PRO A 321 22.53 -12.31 -3.44
CA PRO A 321 23.72 -12.34 -2.58
C PRO A 321 23.36 -12.63 -1.11
N GLU A 322 24.37 -12.86 -0.28
CA GLU A 322 24.17 -13.01 1.18
C GLU A 322 23.98 -11.64 1.82
N LEU A 323 23.10 -11.54 2.82
CA LEU A 323 22.90 -10.29 3.57
C LEU A 323 24.13 -9.97 4.43
N SER A 324 24.41 -8.68 4.64
CA SER A 324 25.50 -8.24 5.51
C SER A 324 25.24 -8.59 6.97
N GLU A 325 26.31 -8.71 7.76
CA GLU A 325 26.21 -8.91 9.21
C GLU A 325 25.35 -7.83 9.89
N GLU A 326 25.45 -6.57 9.44
CA GLU A 326 24.60 -5.46 9.94
C GLU A 326 23.11 -5.75 9.71
N THR A 327 22.74 -6.17 8.50
CA THR A 327 21.36 -6.52 8.16
C THR A 327 20.85 -7.67 9.03
N VAL A 328 21.67 -8.71 9.21
CA VAL A 328 21.35 -9.85 10.07
C VAL A 328 21.16 -9.41 11.53
N GLU A 329 22.02 -8.54 12.06
CA GLU A 329 21.90 -7.99 13.42
C GLU A 329 20.68 -7.08 13.59
N VAL A 330 20.24 -6.36 12.55
CA VAL A 330 18.97 -5.62 12.55
C VAL A 330 17.79 -6.58 12.68
N TRP A 331 17.76 -7.65 11.90
CA TRP A 331 16.66 -8.62 11.96
C TRP A 331 16.66 -9.45 13.25
N LYS A 332 17.82 -9.82 13.81
CA LYS A 332 17.92 -10.39 15.17
C LYS A 332 17.25 -9.51 16.22
N ARG A 333 17.46 -8.19 16.16
CA ARG A 333 16.79 -7.24 17.07
C ARG A 333 15.29 -7.20 16.85
N ALA A 334 14.83 -7.19 15.60
CA ALA A 334 13.41 -7.22 15.27
C ALA A 334 12.73 -8.49 15.79
N ILE A 335 13.27 -9.67 15.50
CA ILE A 335 12.78 -10.98 15.96
C ILE A 335 12.71 -11.03 17.49
N LYS A 336 13.76 -10.54 18.18
CA LYS A 336 13.77 -10.43 19.65
C LYS A 336 12.71 -9.46 20.20
N THR A 337 12.37 -8.37 19.50
CA THR A 337 11.27 -7.48 19.89
C THR A 337 9.91 -8.20 19.89
N HIS A 338 9.75 -9.23 19.07
CA HIS A 338 8.55 -10.07 18.98
C HIS A 338 8.57 -11.28 19.91
N GLY A 339 9.63 -11.45 20.72
CA GLY A 339 9.74 -12.56 21.66
C GLY A 339 10.05 -13.92 21.02
N LEU A 340 10.51 -13.91 19.76
CA LEU A 340 10.91 -15.10 19.00
C LEU A 340 12.43 -15.32 19.08
N ASP A 341 12.89 -16.55 18.84
CA ASP A 341 14.32 -16.90 18.90
C ASP A 341 15.00 -16.92 17.53
N TRP A 342 16.24 -16.40 17.47
CA TRP A 342 17.05 -16.42 16.25
C TRP A 342 17.67 -17.80 16.02
N ASN A 343 16.93 -18.68 15.37
CA ASN A 343 17.42 -19.93 14.78
C ASN A 343 17.50 -19.78 13.25
N VAL A 344 18.48 -20.39 12.57
CA VAL A 344 18.64 -20.23 11.11
C VAL A 344 18.68 -21.58 10.43
N HIS A 345 17.66 -21.84 9.62
CA HIS A 345 17.71 -22.83 8.55
C HIS A 345 17.60 -22.10 7.21
N ILE A 346 18.65 -22.24 6.38
CA ILE A 346 18.68 -21.79 4.99
C ILE A 346 18.27 -22.98 4.13
N THR A 347 17.37 -22.78 3.17
CA THR A 347 17.05 -23.78 2.15
C THR A 347 17.45 -23.25 0.77
N ASP A 348 18.00 -24.12 -0.08
CA ASP A 348 18.46 -23.76 -1.44
C ASP A 348 17.39 -23.96 -2.53
N ASN A 349 16.19 -24.39 -2.14
CA ASN A 349 15.10 -24.68 -3.07
C ASN A 349 14.30 -23.41 -3.40
N LEU A 350 14.74 -22.73 -4.47
CA LEU A 350 14.10 -21.63 -5.20
C LEU A 350 14.18 -20.21 -4.59
N ASP A 351 14.30 -20.05 -3.27
CA ASP A 351 14.42 -18.75 -2.60
C ASP A 351 15.35 -18.84 -1.36
N LYS A 352 15.95 -17.74 -0.89
CA LYS A 352 16.72 -17.73 0.38
C LYS A 352 15.78 -17.55 1.57
N VAL A 353 15.13 -18.64 1.94
CA VAL A 353 14.23 -18.69 3.09
C VAL A 353 15.03 -18.82 4.39
N TYR A 354 14.70 -18.03 5.42
CA TYR A 354 15.23 -18.19 6.77
C TYR A 354 14.09 -18.61 7.71
N HIS A 355 14.14 -19.84 8.24
CA HIS A 355 13.12 -20.34 9.17
C HIS A 355 13.53 -20.06 10.62
N PHE A 356 12.58 -19.53 11.42
CA PHE A 356 12.68 -19.27 12.86
C PHE A 356 11.46 -19.88 13.57
N TYR A 357 11.60 -20.10 14.88
CA TYR A 357 10.60 -20.71 15.76
C TYR A 357 10.61 -19.98 17.12
#